data_AF-A0A2H0X0P0-F1
#
_entry.id   AF-A0A2H0X0P0-F1
#
_cell.length_a   1.000
_cell.length_b   1.000
_cell.length_c   1.000
_cell.angle_alpha   90.00
_cell.angle_beta   90.00
_cell.angle_gamma   90.00
#
_symmetry.space_group_name_H-M   'P 1'
#
loop_
_entity.id
_entity.type
_entity.pdbx_description
1 polymer ?
#
loop_
_entity_poly.entity_id
_entity_poly.type
_entity_poly.pdbx_seq_one_letter_code
_entity_poly.pdbx_strand_id
1 'polypeptide(L)' 'MTKQTVSMMNIFKNPAYRGKHVILAAGKIYTAKTGKGASAILKKLEQTHPRLTPEIAYLPKSRSLIL' A
#
# COMPACT_ATOMS: atom_id res chain seq x y z
N MET A 1 -0.89 16.39 -21.12
CA MET A 1 -0.09 15.72 -20.07
C MET A 1 -0.85 14.49 -19.59
N THR A 2 -0.42 13.29 -19.95
CA THR A 2 -1.00 12.04 -19.44
C THR A 2 -0.67 11.94 -17.95
N LYS A 3 -1.70 12.02 -17.10
CA LYS A 3 -1.59 11.86 -15.65
C LYS A 3 -1.03 10.45 -15.40
N GLN A 4 0.24 10.33 -15.00
CA GLN A 4 0.82 9.05 -14.67
C GLN A 4 0.03 8.44 -13.51
N THR A 5 -0.80 7.44 -13.83
CA THR A 5 -1.56 6.69 -12.84
C THR A 5 -0.55 5.89 -12.04
N VAL A 6 -0.32 6.28 -10.79
CA VAL A 6 0.49 5.51 -9.85
C VAL A 6 -0.11 4.10 -9.78
N SER A 7 0.68 3.09 -10.14
CA SER A 7 0.28 1.67 -10.13
C SER A 7 1.06 0.90 -9.07
N MET A 8 0.51 -0.21 -8.58
CA MET A 8 1.21 -1.07 -7.63
C MET A 8 2.54 -1.61 -8.18
N MET A 9 2.63 -1.80 -9.50
CA MET A 9 3.87 -2.22 -10.15
C MET A 9 4.97 -1.14 -10.07
N ASN A 10 4.62 0.15 -10.13
CA ASN A 10 5.57 1.24 -9.92
C ASN A 10 6.03 1.30 -8.46
N ILE A 11 5.13 1.00 -7.51
CA ILE A 11 5.44 0.92 -6.08
C ILE A 11 6.44 -0.21 -5.80
N PHE A 12 6.24 -1.40 -6.37
CA PHE A 12 7.14 -2.55 -6.17
C PHE A 12 8.57 -2.30 -6.63
N LYS A 13 8.76 -1.46 -7.66
CA LYS A 13 10.08 -1.08 -8.16
C LYS A 13 10.80 -0.08 -7.25
N ASN A 14 10.09 0.61 -6.35
CA ASN A 14 10.68 1.64 -5.50
C ASN A 14 11.15 1.05 -4.14
N PRO A 15 12.47 1.05 -3.85
CA PRO A 15 13.02 0.46 -2.63
C PRO A 15 12.58 1.16 -1.34
N ALA A 16 12.10 2.42 -1.40
CA ALA A 16 11.62 3.16 -0.24
C ALA A 16 10.38 2.53 0.43
N TYR A 17 9.68 1.64 -0.28
CA TYR A 17 8.51 0.92 0.22
C TYR A 17 8.84 -0.44 0.83
N ARG A 18 10.10 -0.90 0.78
CA ARG A 18 10.52 -2.15 1.43
C ARG A 18 10.40 -2.06 2.95
N GLY A 19 9.93 -3.15 3.55
CA GLY A 19 9.62 -3.30 4.97
C GLY A 19 8.30 -2.65 5.39
N LYS A 20 7.38 -2.41 4.45
CA LYS A 20 6.12 -1.73 4.73
C LYS A 20 4.95 -2.47 4.10
N HIS A 21 3.82 -2.38 4.76
CA HIS A 21 2.53 -2.56 4.14
C HIS A 21 2.24 -1.31 3.32
N VAL A 22 1.93 -1.50 2.05
CA VAL A 22 1.59 -0.44 1.11
C VAL A 22 0.15 -0.62 0.68
N ILE A 23 -0.59 0.48 0.69
CA ILE A 23 -1.99 0.54 0.30
C ILE A 23 -2.11 1.61 -0.77
N LEU A 24 -2.60 1.23 -1.95
CA LEU A 24 -2.89 2.15 -3.05
C LEU A 24 -4.40 2.35 -3.14
N ALA A 25 -4.85 3.59 -2.96
CA ALA A 25 -6.26 3.95 -2.97
C ALA A 25 -6.45 5.35 -3.57
N ALA A 26 -7.35 5.48 -4.54
CA ALA A 26 -7.65 6.76 -5.21
C ALA A 26 -6.41 7.50 -5.74
N GLY A 27 -5.41 6.75 -6.23
CA GLY A 27 -4.14 7.32 -6.72
C GLY A 27 -3.20 7.84 -5.61
N LYS A 28 -3.51 7.58 -4.33
CA LYS A 28 -2.66 7.90 -3.18
C LYS A 28 -2.04 6.64 -2.61
N ILE A 29 -0.77 6.74 -2.22
CA ILE A 29 -0.02 5.66 -1.57
C ILE A 29 -0.02 5.93 -0.07
N TYR A 30 -0.48 4.95 0.70
CA TYR A 30 -0.38 4.92 2.15
C TYR A 30 0.58 3.81 2.57
N THR A 31 1.31 4.01 3.66
CA THR A 31 2.25 3.01 4.14
C THR A 31 2.17 2.82 5.65
N ALA A 32 2.36 1.59 6.10
CA ALA A 32 2.50 1.25 7.51
C ALA A 32 3.66 0.27 7.72
N LYS A 33 4.36 0.36 8.86
CA LYS A 33 5.42 -0.60 9.22
C LYS A 33 4.89 -1.93 9.75
N THR A 34 3.62 -1.97 10.17
CA THR A 34 3.00 -3.14 10.82
C THR A 34 1.60 -3.41 10.27
N GLY A 35 1.13 -4.65 10.40
CA GLY A 35 -0.22 -5.04 9.97
C GLY A 35 -1.32 -4.28 10.72
N LYS A 36 -1.12 -4.00 12.02
CA LYS A 36 -2.04 -3.16 12.82
C LYS A 36 -2.15 -1.74 12.25
N GLY A 37 -1.02 -1.16 11.83
CA GLY A 37 -1.02 0.16 11.19
C GLY A 37 -1.73 0.14 9.84
N ALA A 38 -1.53 -0.92 9.04
CA ALA A 38 -2.23 -1.09 7.77
C ALA A 38 -3.75 -1.20 7.97
N SER A 39 -4.19 -2.02 8.94
CA SER A 39 -5.61 -2.18 9.29
C SER A 39 -6.27 -0.86 9.71
N ALA A 40 -5.58 -0.03 10.50
CA ALA A 40 -6.08 1.29 10.89
C ALA A 40 -6.26 2.25 9.68
N ILE A 41 -5.38 2.16 8.68
CA ILE A 41 -5.50 2.93 7.44
C ILE A 41 -6.70 2.43 6.63
N LEU A 42 -6.86 1.11 6.48
CA LEU A 42 -7.97 0.52 5.74
C LEU A 42 -9.33 0.89 6.35
N LYS A 43 -9.46 0.81 7.67
CA LYS A 43 -10.68 1.22 8.38
C LYS A 43 -11.05 2.69 8.11
N LYS A 44 -10.06 3.58 8.03
CA LYS A 44 -10.29 5.00 7.65
C LYS A 44 -10.70 5.13 6.18
N LEU A 45 -10.11 4.34 5.28
CA LEU A 45 -10.45 4.35 3.86
C LEU A 45 -11.87 3.83 3.63
N GLU A 46 -12.28 2.77 4.32
CA GLU A 46 -13.66 2.25 4.28
C GLU A 46 -14.69 3.32 4.68
N GLN A 47 -14.39 4.11 5.72
CA GLN A 47 -15.28 5.17 6.18
C GLN A 47 -15.34 6.37 5.22
N THR A 48 -14.20 6.72 4.62
CA THR A 48 -14.09 7.94 3.79
C THR A 48 -14.41 7.68 2.30
N HIS A 49 -14.21 6.45 1.85
CA HIS A 49 -14.36 6.02 0.45
C HIS A 49 -15.01 4.63 0.39
N PRO A 50 -16.28 4.47 0.81
CA PRO A 50 -16.90 3.16 1.00
C PRO A 50 -17.07 2.32 -0.28
N ARG A 51 -16.98 2.94 -1.47
CA ARG A 51 -17.08 2.26 -2.77
C ARG A 51 -15.74 1.95 -3.42
N LEU A 52 -14.64 2.27 -2.74
CA LEU A 52 -13.30 2.09 -3.27
C LEU A 52 -12.71 0.78 -2.75
N THR A 53 -12.18 -0.03 -3.65
CA THR A 53 -11.39 -1.22 -3.31
C THR A 53 -9.90 -0.86 -3.35
N PRO A 54 -9.21 -0.79 -2.21
CA PRO A 54 -7.79 -0.50 -2.19
C PRO A 54 -6.97 -1.72 -2.64
N GLU A 55 -5.85 -1.49 -3.31
CA GLU A 55 -4.85 -2.52 -3.55
C GLU A 55 -3.86 -2.53 -2.38
N ILE A 56 -3.52 -3.71 -1.86
CA ILE A 56 -2.71 -3.85 -0.65
C ILE A 56 -1.62 -4.88 -0.86
N ALA A 57 -0.40 -4.57 -0.43
CA ALA A 57 0.72 -5.51 -0.45
C ALA A 57 1.65 -5.26 0.72
N TYR A 58 2.31 -6.31 1.22
CA TYR A 58 3.47 -6.17 2.10
C TYR A 58 4.74 -6.41 1.31
N LEU A 59 5.65 -5.43 1.31
CA LEU A 59 6.96 -5.58 0.67
C LEU A 59 7.98 -5.89 1.77
N PRO A 60 8.47 -7.13 1.91
CA PRO A 60 9.47 -7.47 2.92
C PRO A 60 10.85 -6.82 2.64
N LYS A 61 11.69 -6.66 3.68
CA LYS A 61 13.07 -6.11 3.52
C LYS A 61 14.12 -7.11 3.05
N SER A 62 13.85 -8.40 3.14
CA SER A 62 14.71 -9.53 2.74
C SER A 62 13.96 -10.81 3.15
N ARG A 63 14.66 -11.94 3.34
CA ARG A 63 14.23 -13.33 3.65
C ARG A 63 13.27 -13.51 4.85
N SER A 64 12.18 -12.74 4.87
CA SER A 64 11.16 -12.65 5.93
C SER A 64 9.82 -13.26 5.51
N LEU A 65 9.74 -13.77 4.28
CA LEU A 65 8.63 -14.59 3.77
C LEU A 65 9.03 -16.07 3.60
N ILE A 66 10.22 -16.47 4.06
CA ILE A 66 10.54 -17.88 4.24
C ILE A 66 10.10 -18.20 5.67
N LEU A 67 8.97 -18.90 5.79
CA LEU A 67 8.50 -19.52 7.02
C LEU A 67 9.40 -20.70 7.39
#